data_AF-C4L6S6-F1
#
_entry.id   AF-C4L6S6-F1
#
_cell.length_a   1.000
_cell.length_b   1.000
_cell.length_c   1.000
_cell.angle_alpha   90.00
_cell.angle_beta   90.00
_cell.angle_gamma   90.00
#
_symmetry.space_group_name_H-M   'P 1'
#
loop_
_entity.id
_entity.type
_entity.pdbx_description
1 polymer ?
#
loop_
_entity_poly.entity_id
_entity_poly.type
_entity_poly.pdbx_seq_one_letter_code
_entity_poly.pdbx_strand_id
1 'polypeptide(L)'
;MIRIVDDKTNEVKAEMKEMQRHIEAELRDIKKKKRSPNMSRSIEDRKRIDWLEKKKEFFKSTSHLPVRLGTIVIDYKTLSAFLKKLKSFNITTKLDDSGLTIIYKKHGHPGGELRLLDMTDHYKVLRELPTIEIDMLEEVMA
;
A
#
# COMPACT_ATOMS: atom_id res chain seq x y z
N MET A 1 19.11 6.24 -4.04
CA MET A 1 19.04 4.82 -3.63
C MET A 1 17.99 4.71 -2.52
N ILE A 2 17.25 3.60 -2.37
CA ILE A 2 16.28 3.48 -1.26
C ILE A 2 16.97 2.92 -0.04
N ARG A 3 16.81 3.56 1.12
CA ARG A 3 17.32 3.10 2.41
C ARG A 3 16.16 2.94 3.40
N ILE A 4 16.22 1.87 4.19
CA ILE A 4 15.31 1.69 5.33
C ILE A 4 15.95 2.42 6.51
N VAL A 5 15.20 3.35 7.10
CA VAL A 5 15.68 4.21 8.21
C VAL A 5 15.22 3.65 9.56
N ASP A 6 14.03 3.08 9.60
CA ASP A 6 13.44 2.46 10.79
C ASP A 6 12.76 1.15 10.38
N ASP A 7 13.35 0.02 10.77
CA ASP A 7 12.86 -1.31 10.39
C ASP A 7 11.91 -1.87 11.45
N LYS A 8 10.65 -1.42 11.37
CA LYS A 8 9.51 -1.94 12.15
C LYS A 8 8.68 -2.96 11.38
N THR A 9 9.31 -3.65 10.44
CA THR A 9 8.61 -4.49 9.47
C THR A 9 7.86 -5.64 10.14
N ASN A 10 8.38 -6.20 11.24
CA ASN A 10 7.78 -7.34 11.90
C ASN A 10 6.55 -6.95 12.71
N GLU A 11 6.62 -5.81 13.39
CA GLU A 11 5.56 -5.19 14.17
C GLU A 11 4.37 -4.87 13.26
N VAL A 12 4.63 -4.16 12.16
CA VAL A 12 3.61 -3.82 11.15
C VAL A 12 2.96 -5.06 10.56
N LYS A 13 3.74 -6.10 10.24
CA LYS A 13 3.18 -7.37 9.75
C LYS A 13 2.30 -8.05 10.80
N ALA A 14 2.64 -7.95 12.08
CA ALA A 14 1.83 -8.49 13.16
C ALA A 14 0.50 -7.71 13.28
N GLU A 15 0.55 -6.38 13.32
CA GLU A 15 -0.63 -5.52 13.36
C GLU A 15 -1.55 -5.74 12.14
N MET A 16 -0.99 -5.86 10.94
CA MET A 16 -1.75 -6.15 9.72
C MET A 16 -2.50 -7.50 9.84
N LYS A 17 -1.85 -8.54 10.38
CA LYS A 17 -2.50 -9.84 10.60
C LYS A 17 -3.61 -9.76 11.63
N GLU A 18 -3.43 -9.00 12.71
CA GLU A 18 -4.45 -8.77 13.72
C GLU A 18 -5.66 -8.04 13.11
N MET A 19 -5.42 -6.95 12.37
CA MET A 19 -6.47 -6.22 11.65
C MET A 19 -7.21 -7.11 10.65
N GLN A 20 -6.50 -7.97 9.92
CA GLN A 20 -7.12 -8.93 9.02
C GLN A 20 -8.04 -9.91 9.78
N ARG A 21 -7.63 -10.42 10.94
CA ARG A 21 -8.45 -11.30 11.79
C ARG A 21 -9.70 -10.58 12.29
N HIS A 22 -9.61 -9.32 12.70
CA HIS A 22 -10.77 -8.53 13.11
C HIS A 22 -11.77 -8.35 11.98
N ILE A 23 -11.30 -8.00 10.78
CA ILE A 23 -12.16 -7.84 9.59
C ILE A 23 -12.83 -9.18 9.23
N GLU A 24 -12.10 -10.30 9.30
CA GLU A 24 -12.65 -11.63 9.04
C GLU A 24 -13.71 -12.06 10.07
N ALA A 25 -13.51 -11.72 11.35
CA ALA A 25 -14.49 -11.96 12.40
C ALA A 25 -15.78 -11.15 12.14
N GLU A 26 -15.65 -9.86 11.83
CA GLU A 26 -16.80 -9.00 11.52
C GLU A 26 -17.59 -9.50 10.30
N LEU A 27 -16.87 -9.88 9.23
CA LEU A 27 -17.48 -10.49 8.04
C LEU A 27 -18.24 -11.78 8.38
N ARG A 28 -17.67 -12.62 9.25
CA ARG A 28 -18.29 -13.87 9.70
C ARG A 28 -19.57 -13.59 10.48
N ASP A 29 -19.57 -12.60 11.36
CA ASP A 29 -20.73 -12.25 12.17
C ASP A 29 -21.87 -11.68 11.32
N ILE A 30 -21.57 -10.79 10.36
CA ILE A 30 -22.57 -10.27 9.41
C ILE A 30 -23.12 -11.43 8.56
N LYS A 31 -22.27 -12.34 8.10
CA LYS A 31 -22.69 -13.50 7.29
C LYS A 31 -23.56 -14.48 8.09
N LYS A 32 -23.30 -14.67 9.39
CA LYS A 32 -24.08 -15.52 10.31
C LYS A 32 -25.45 -14.95 10.70
N LYS A 33 -25.60 -13.62 10.73
CA LYS A 33 -26.89 -12.97 11.05
C LYS A 33 -28.01 -13.35 10.08
N LYS A 34 -27.68 -13.75 8.85
CA LYS A 34 -28.60 -14.46 7.96
C LYS A 34 -28.77 -15.92 8.38
N ARG A 35 -29.71 -16.18 9.28
CA ARG A 35 -30.07 -17.54 9.70
C ARG A 35 -31.10 -18.23 8.79
N SER A 36 -31.82 -17.49 7.94
CA SER A 36 -32.85 -18.06 7.06
C SER A 36 -32.49 -17.93 5.57
N PRO A 37 -32.60 -19.01 4.77
CA PRO A 37 -32.27 -19.01 3.34
C PRO A 37 -33.14 -18.06 2.50
N ASN A 38 -34.32 -17.66 2.99
CA ASN A 38 -35.26 -16.78 2.27
C ASN A 38 -35.12 -15.29 2.62
N MET A 39 -34.27 -14.92 3.58
CA MET A 39 -34.09 -13.51 3.93
C MET A 39 -33.07 -12.91 2.96
N SER A 40 -33.37 -11.78 2.31
CA SER A 40 -32.39 -11.04 1.51
C SER A 40 -31.51 -10.16 2.43
N ARG A 41 -30.26 -9.84 2.02
CA ARG A 41 -29.42 -8.93 2.84
C ARG A 41 -29.92 -7.51 2.62
N SER A 42 -29.96 -6.72 3.70
CA SER A 42 -30.19 -5.29 3.59
C SER A 42 -29.14 -4.64 2.68
N ILE A 43 -29.48 -3.49 2.09
CA ILE A 43 -28.53 -2.73 1.27
C ILE A 43 -27.32 -2.30 2.10
N GLU A 44 -27.54 -1.94 3.36
CA GLU A 44 -26.48 -1.54 4.30
C GLU A 44 -25.52 -2.70 4.59
N ASP A 45 -26.03 -3.90 4.84
CA ASP A 45 -25.18 -5.09 5.05
C ASP A 45 -24.33 -5.39 3.82
N ARG A 46 -24.88 -5.26 2.61
CA ARG A 46 -24.12 -5.47 1.36
C ARG A 46 -22.99 -4.44 1.25
N LYS A 47 -23.30 -3.16 1.43
CA LYS A 47 -22.30 -2.08 1.41
C LYS A 47 -21.22 -2.30 2.47
N ARG A 48 -21.60 -2.76 3.67
CA ARG A 48 -20.66 -3.04 4.76
C ARG A 48 -19.76 -4.23 4.43
N ILE A 49 -20.31 -5.31 3.88
CA ILE A 49 -19.53 -6.47 3.43
C ILE A 49 -18.53 -6.05 2.36
N ASP A 50 -18.98 -5.33 1.32
CA ASP A 50 -18.12 -4.89 0.22
C ASP A 50 -16.99 -4.00 0.73
N TRP A 51 -17.29 -3.10 1.67
CA TRP A 51 -16.29 -2.25 2.33
C TRP A 51 -15.27 -3.08 3.13
N LEU A 52 -15.73 -4.05 3.93
CA LEU A 52 -14.86 -4.93 4.71
C LEU A 52 -13.98 -5.80 3.81
N GLU A 53 -14.53 -6.35 2.73
CA GLU A 53 -13.79 -7.17 1.78
C GLU A 53 -12.72 -6.35 1.06
N LYS A 54 -13.03 -5.12 0.62
CA LYS A 54 -12.02 -4.19 0.08
C LYS A 54 -10.97 -3.82 1.12
N LYS A 55 -11.40 -3.49 2.36
CA LYS A 55 -10.49 -3.14 3.45
C LYS A 55 -9.53 -4.27 3.77
N LYS A 56 -10.02 -5.51 3.76
CA LYS A 56 -9.22 -6.72 4.02
C LYS A 56 -8.01 -6.85 3.10
N GLU A 57 -8.15 -6.47 1.82
CA GLU A 57 -7.06 -6.57 0.85
C GLU A 57 -5.83 -5.76 1.25
N PHE A 58 -6.01 -4.56 1.80
CA PHE A 58 -4.91 -3.70 2.26
C PHE A 58 -4.11 -4.31 3.42
N PHE A 59 -4.71 -5.17 4.24
CA PHE A 59 -4.05 -5.78 5.41
C PHE A 59 -3.41 -7.15 5.11
N LYS A 60 -3.33 -7.56 3.84
CA LYS A 60 -2.60 -8.78 3.45
C LYS A 60 -1.09 -8.56 3.54
N SER A 61 -0.50 -8.87 4.70
CA SER A 61 0.92 -8.68 4.99
C SER A 61 1.88 -9.46 4.06
N THR A 62 1.38 -10.46 3.32
CA THR A 62 2.13 -11.21 2.30
C THR A 62 2.25 -10.45 1.00
N SER A 63 1.25 -9.65 0.63
CA SER A 63 1.19 -8.92 -0.65
C SER A 63 1.58 -7.45 -0.52
N HIS A 64 1.31 -6.84 0.63
CA HIS A 64 1.59 -5.43 0.89
C HIS A 64 2.61 -5.27 2.03
N LEU A 65 3.32 -4.14 2.01
CA LEU A 65 4.06 -3.63 3.15
C LEU A 65 3.97 -2.10 3.12
N PRO A 66 3.05 -1.49 3.89
CA PRO A 66 2.97 -0.04 3.98
C PRO A 66 4.23 0.50 4.65
N VAL A 67 4.83 1.54 4.05
CA VAL A 67 5.97 2.25 4.61
C VAL A 67 5.74 3.74 4.52
N ARG A 68 6.28 4.48 5.48
CA ARG A 68 6.29 5.94 5.46
C ARG A 68 7.45 6.42 4.58
N LEU A 69 7.14 7.36 3.69
CA LEU A 69 8.10 8.06 2.85
C LEU A 69 7.79 9.55 2.93
N GLY A 70 8.57 10.31 3.70
CA GLY A 70 8.23 11.70 4.02
C GLY A 70 6.88 11.79 4.75
N THR A 71 5.93 12.53 4.17
CA THR A 71 4.58 12.75 4.71
C THR A 71 3.55 11.71 4.26
N ILE A 72 3.88 10.86 3.28
CA ILE A 72 2.95 9.90 2.68
C ILE A 72 3.23 8.46 3.14
N VAL A 73 2.26 7.58 2.91
CA VAL A 73 2.40 6.12 3.06
C VAL A 73 2.24 5.45 1.72
N ILE A 74 3.17 4.57 1.34
CA ILE A 74 3.14 3.84 0.07
C ILE A 74 3.37 2.34 0.29
N ASP A 75 3.02 1.52 -0.71
CA ASP A 75 3.33 0.09 -0.68
C ASP A 75 4.76 -0.19 -1.15
N TYR A 76 5.63 -0.52 -0.20
CA TYR A 76 7.05 -0.81 -0.43
C TYR A 76 7.27 -2.00 -1.36
N LYS A 77 6.41 -3.03 -1.31
CA LYS A 77 6.59 -4.21 -2.15
C LYS A 77 6.40 -3.88 -3.63
N THR A 78 5.40 -3.06 -3.93
CA THR A 78 5.17 -2.54 -5.28
C THR A 78 6.37 -1.71 -5.74
N LEU A 79 6.84 -0.77 -4.91
CA LEU A 79 8.02 0.05 -5.21
C LEU A 79 9.29 -0.78 -5.46
N SER A 80 9.61 -1.70 -4.54
CA SER A 80 10.81 -2.53 -4.60
C SER A 80 10.79 -3.46 -5.83
N ALA A 81 9.64 -4.07 -6.13
CA ALA A 81 9.48 -4.92 -7.30
C ALA A 81 9.65 -4.11 -8.61
N PHE A 82 9.17 -2.88 -8.64
CA PHE A 82 9.32 -2.00 -9.79
C PHE A 82 10.77 -1.55 -10.00
N LEU A 83 11.44 -1.05 -8.96
CA LEU A 83 12.83 -0.60 -9.04
C LEU A 83 13.80 -1.72 -9.44
N LYS A 84 13.54 -2.96 -9.03
CA LYS A 84 14.33 -4.13 -9.46
C LYS A 84 14.31 -4.33 -10.98
N LYS A 85 13.25 -3.93 -11.68
CA LYS A 85 13.15 -4.00 -13.15
C LYS A 85 13.90 -2.86 -13.85
N LEU A 86 14.17 -1.77 -13.13
CA LEU A 86 14.75 -0.54 -13.68
C LEU A 86 16.28 -0.42 -13.53
N LYS A 87 16.99 -1.51 -13.19
CA LYS A 87 18.46 -1.49 -12.95
C LYS A 87 19.30 -0.90 -14.10
N SER A 88 18.79 -0.90 -15.34
CA SER A 88 19.48 -0.36 -16.53
C SER A 88 18.81 0.89 -17.11
N PHE A 89 17.91 1.51 -16.35
CA PHE A 89 17.18 2.69 -16.75
C PHE A 89 17.71 3.91 -15.98
N ASN A 90 17.64 5.07 -16.61
CA ASN A 90 17.77 6.34 -15.92
C ASN A 90 16.45 6.63 -15.23
N ILE A 91 16.52 6.95 -13.94
CA ILE A 91 15.36 7.09 -13.06
C ILE A 91 15.36 8.49 -12.45
N THR A 92 14.24 9.19 -12.57
CA THR A 92 13.96 10.45 -11.87
C THR A 92 12.78 10.24 -10.93
N THR A 93 12.88 10.72 -9.70
CA THR A 93 11.85 10.55 -8.68
C THR A 93 11.31 11.91 -8.26
N LYS A 94 9.98 12.03 -8.16
CA LYS A 94 9.31 13.21 -7.60
C LYS A 94 8.40 12.75 -6.47
N LEU A 95 8.58 13.33 -5.29
CA LEU A 95 7.73 13.12 -4.13
C LEU A 95 6.91 14.40 -3.88
N ASP A 96 5.60 14.26 -3.74
CA ASP A 96 4.70 15.32 -3.31
C ASP A 96 3.59 14.74 -2.41
N ASP A 97 2.71 15.59 -1.89
CA ASP A 97 1.63 15.18 -0.97
C ASP A 97 0.64 14.19 -1.59
N SER A 98 0.61 14.07 -2.93
CA SER A 98 -0.27 13.11 -3.61
C SER A 98 0.35 11.72 -3.74
N GLY A 99 1.67 11.62 -3.68
CA GLY A 99 2.36 10.35 -3.91
C GLY A 99 3.81 10.47 -4.38
N LEU A 100 4.35 9.31 -4.74
CA LEU A 100 5.66 9.16 -5.38
C LEU A 100 5.47 8.90 -6.88
N THR A 101 6.08 9.73 -7.72
CA THR A 101 6.17 9.52 -9.16
C THR A 101 7.60 9.11 -9.55
N ILE A 102 7.73 8.02 -10.30
CA ILE A 102 9.00 7.48 -10.80
C ILE A 102 8.96 7.52 -12.32
N ILE A 103 9.73 8.42 -12.91
CA ILE A 103 9.90 8.54 -14.36
C ILE A 103 11.14 7.74 -14.73
N TYR A 104 11.03 6.87 -15.74
CA TYR A 104 12.14 6.05 -16.20
C TYR A 104 12.32 6.13 -17.71
N LYS A 105 13.58 6.18 -18.15
CA LYS A 105 13.96 6.22 -19.56
C LYS A 105 15.17 5.31 -19.80
N LYS A 106 15.25 4.72 -20.99
CA LYS A 106 16.41 3.95 -21.45
C LYS A 106 16.68 4.31 -22.90
N HIS A 107 17.95 4.50 -23.25
CA HIS A 107 18.34 4.86 -24.61
C HIS A 107 17.77 3.87 -25.63
N GLY A 108 17.10 4.37 -26.68
CA GLY A 108 16.50 3.55 -27.73
C GLY A 108 15.21 2.81 -27.34
N HIS A 109 14.64 3.07 -26.15
CA HIS A 109 13.37 2.50 -25.72
C HIS A 109 12.39 3.58 -25.27
N PRO A 110 11.07 3.40 -25.48
CA PRO A 110 10.07 4.29 -24.90
C PRO A 110 10.18 4.26 -23.38
N GLY A 111 10.23 5.44 -22.77
CA GLY A 111 10.16 5.61 -21.31
C GLY A 111 8.75 5.39 -20.78
N GLY A 112 8.59 5.56 -19.47
CA GLY A 112 7.30 5.53 -18.82
C GLY A 112 7.33 6.13 -17.42
N GLU A 113 6.20 6.05 -16.73
CA GLU A 113 6.07 6.48 -15.35
C GLU A 113 5.33 5.45 -14.50
N LEU A 114 5.73 5.35 -13.23
CA LEU A 114 4.94 4.71 -12.17
C LEU A 114 4.53 5.79 -11.18
N ARG A 115 3.24 5.82 -10.82
CA ARG A 115 2.71 6.69 -9.78
C ARG A 115 2.20 5.83 -8.62
N LEU A 116 2.77 6.02 -7.45
CA LEU A 116 2.32 5.43 -6.19
C LEU A 116 1.61 6.50 -5.38
N LEU A 117 0.29 6.39 -5.28
CA LEU A 117 -0.54 7.35 -4.55
C LEU A 117 -0.36 7.19 -3.04
N ASP A 118 -0.60 8.27 -2.30
CA ASP A 118 -0.64 8.22 -0.85
C ASP A 118 -1.76 7.29 -0.34
N MET A 119 -1.39 6.40 0.57
CA MET A 119 -2.25 5.41 1.21
C MET A 119 -2.44 5.66 2.70
N THR A 120 -2.05 6.83 3.21
CA THR A 120 -2.10 7.17 4.65
C THR A 120 -3.46 6.85 5.28
N ASP A 121 -4.55 7.19 4.61
CA ASP A 121 -5.92 6.93 5.10
C ASP A 121 -6.26 5.45 5.29
N HIS A 122 -5.67 4.57 4.47
CA HIS A 122 -5.89 3.12 4.56
C HIS A 122 -5.16 2.50 5.75
N TYR A 123 -4.03 3.10 6.16
CA TYR A 123 -3.13 2.55 7.18
C TYR A 123 -3.08 3.35 8.48
N LYS A 124 -3.90 4.39 8.64
CA LYS A 124 -3.98 5.21 9.87
C LYS A 124 -4.30 4.45 11.17
N VAL A 125 -4.79 3.21 11.04
CA VAL A 125 -5.08 2.34 12.19
C VAL A 125 -3.84 1.61 12.70
N LEU A 126 -2.77 1.58 11.91
CA LEU A 126 -1.49 0.99 12.31
C LEU A 126 -0.72 1.99 13.17
N ARG A 127 -0.15 1.53 14.27
CA ARG A 127 0.48 2.41 15.27
C ARG A 127 1.82 2.93 14.78
N GLU A 128 2.63 2.01 14.24
CA GLU A 128 3.93 2.34 13.71
C GLU A 128 4.04 1.82 12.28
N LEU A 129 4.74 2.57 11.43
CA LEU A 129 5.06 2.17 10.06
C LEU A 129 6.57 2.21 9.89
N PRO A 130 7.18 1.28 9.14
CA PRO A 130 8.59 1.36 8.83
C PRO A 130 8.81 2.60 7.97
N THR A 131 9.96 3.25 8.15
CA THR A 131 10.28 4.48 7.42
C THR A 131 11.37 4.20 6.40
N ILE A 132 11.17 4.70 5.17
CA ILE A 132 12.14 4.64 4.10
C ILE A 132 12.50 6.03 3.61
N GLU A 133 13.71 6.16 3.09
CA GLU A 133 14.20 7.34 2.39
C GLU A 133 14.59 6.97 0.97
N ILE A 134 14.40 7.90 0.05
CA ILE A 134 14.85 7.80 -1.34
C ILE A 134 15.86 8.92 -1.54
N ASP A 135 17.13 8.58 -1.83
CA ASP A 135 18.06 9.61 -2.32
C ASP A 135 17.53 10.09 -3.67
N MET A 136 16.95 11.30 -3.68
CA MET A 136 16.49 11.94 -4.90
C MET A 136 17.73 12.34 -5.71
N LEU A 137 17.85 11.82 -6.92
CA LEU A 137 18.78 12.37 -7.90
C LEU A 137 18.03 13.53 -8.57
N GLU A 138 18.26 14.75 -8.07
CA GLU A 138 17.99 15.94 -8.87
C GLU A 138 18.99 15.93 -10.04
N GLU A 139 18.50 15.68 -11.26
CA GLU A 139 19.25 16.16 -12.43
C GLU A 139 19.18 17.69 -12.37
N VAL A 140 20.24 18.30 -11.81
CA VAL A 140 20.54 19.71 -12.04
C VAL A 140 20.77 19.84 -13.54
N MET A 141 19.75 20.27 -14.27
CA MET A 141 19.95 20.71 -15.65
C MET A 141 20.77 22.00 -15.58
N ALA A 142 22.05 21.89 -15.95
CA ALA A 142 22.88 23.02 -16.35
C ALA A 142 22.55 23.45 -17.78
#